data_AF-A0A0H2X8Q2-F1
#
_entry.id   AF-A0A0H2X8Q2-F1
#
_cell.length_a   1.000
_cell.length_b   1.000
_cell.length_c   1.000
_cell.angle_alpha   90.00
_cell.angle_beta   90.00
_cell.angle_gamma   90.00
#
_symmetry.space_group_name_H-M   'P 1'
#
loop_
_entity.id
_entity.type
_entity.pdbx_description
1 polymer ?
#
loop_
_entity_poly.entity_id
_entity_poly.type
_entity_poly.pdbx_seq_one_letter_code
_entity_poly.pdbx_strand_id
1 'polypeptide(L)'
;MVFPRPSDPMNKLVILCMALLLCTLAACGDQSSRRAERGKPRVAVTTQSVMIRRPPAANAEITPDGTLKIDDIALPQAEPTRLKLQLLFGHLQMLRQQAIADAGPDPGYKSIKLTATPDIQRLSGELLNDIPPLQPYRESFGNVQAERH
;
A
#
# COMPACT_ATOMS: atom_id res chain seq x y z
N MET A 1 -22.28 61.91 -12.00
CA MET A 1 -23.23 60.79 -12.22
C MET A 1 -22.66 59.91 -13.32
N VAL A 2 -22.28 58.67 -13.01
CA VAL A 2 -22.05 57.61 -14.01
C VAL A 2 -22.70 56.36 -13.46
N PHE A 3 -23.88 56.02 -13.99
CA PHE A 3 -24.59 54.79 -13.64
C PHE A 3 -24.01 53.63 -14.48
N PRO A 4 -23.79 52.45 -13.89
CA PRO A 4 -23.35 51.27 -14.64
C PRO A 4 -24.49 50.75 -15.51
N ARG A 5 -24.16 50.36 -16.74
CA ARG A 5 -25.12 49.80 -17.71
C ARG A 5 -25.67 48.44 -17.23
N PRO A 6 -26.94 48.13 -17.53
CA PRO A 6 -27.53 46.82 -17.24
C PRO A 6 -26.78 45.74 -18.02
N SER A 7 -26.31 44.72 -17.30
CA SER A 7 -25.65 43.55 -17.88
C SER A 7 -26.69 42.60 -18.46
N ASP A 8 -26.55 42.30 -19.75
CA ASP A 8 -27.43 41.40 -20.49
C ASP A 8 -27.54 40.02 -19.80
N PRO A 9 -28.74 39.41 -19.76
CA PRO A 9 -28.98 38.13 -19.11
C PRO A 9 -28.15 36.98 -19.71
N MET A 10 -27.73 37.09 -20.98
CA MET A 10 -26.84 36.13 -21.65
C MET A 10 -25.45 36.05 -21.00
N ASN A 11 -24.89 37.17 -20.53
CA ASN A 11 -23.55 37.16 -19.91
C ASN A 11 -23.55 36.46 -18.54
N LYS A 12 -24.66 36.53 -17.79
CA LYS A 12 -24.79 35.86 -16.49
C LYS A 12 -24.85 34.34 -16.65
N LEU A 13 -25.49 33.87 -17.71
CA LEU A 13 -25.59 32.44 -18.04
C LEU A 13 -24.24 31.88 -18.50
N VAL A 14 -23.50 32.64 -19.33
CA VAL A 14 -22.13 32.26 -19.76
C VAL A 14 -21.15 32.21 -18.59
N ILE A 15 -21.22 33.16 -17.65
CA ILE A 15 -20.39 33.18 -16.45
C ILE A 15 -20.72 32.00 -15.53
N LEU A 16 -22.00 31.64 -15.37
CA LEU A 16 -22.43 30.48 -14.60
C LEU A 16 -21.93 29.17 -15.21
N CYS A 17 -22.01 29.01 -16.54
CA CYS A 17 -21.50 27.83 -17.24
C CYS A 17 -19.97 27.70 -17.12
N MET A 18 -19.23 28.81 -17.22
CA MET A 18 -17.78 28.82 -17.00
C MET A 18 -17.40 28.47 -15.55
N ALA A 19 -18.15 28.97 -14.57
CA ALA A 19 -17.93 28.61 -13.17
C ALA A 19 -18.16 27.12 -12.89
N LEU A 20 -19.19 26.53 -13.49
CA LEU A 20 -19.50 25.09 -13.38
C LEU A 20 -18.41 24.20 -14.00
N LEU A 21 -17.86 24.60 -15.16
CA LEU A 21 -16.74 23.90 -15.80
C LEU A 21 -15.46 23.92 -14.94
N LEU A 22 -15.17 25.05 -14.29
CA LEU A 22 -14.02 25.17 -13.39
C LEU A 22 -14.14 24.29 -12.13
N CYS A 23 -15.36 24.11 -11.62
CA CYS A 23 -15.60 23.21 -10.48
C CYS A 23 -15.35 21.72 -10.81
N THR A 24 -15.58 21.28 -12.06
CA THR A 24 -15.32 19.89 -12.44
C THR A 24 -13.84 19.54 -12.56
N LEU A 25 -12.97 20.50 -12.87
CA LEU A 25 -11.53 20.27 -13.01
C LEU A 25 -10.82 20.13 -11.64
N ALA A 26 -11.32 20.82 -10.61
CA ALA A 26 -10.74 20.74 -9.26
C ALA A 26 -11.03 19.41 -8.54
N ALA A 27 -12.07 18.68 -8.94
CA ALA A 27 -12.43 17.40 -8.32
C ALA A 27 -11.56 16.21 -8.80
N CYS A 28 -10.85 16.33 -9.92
CA CYS A 28 -9.97 15.27 -10.42
C CYS A 28 -8.53 15.31 -9.85
N GLY A 29 -8.13 16.38 -9.17
CA GLY A 29 -6.77 16.53 -8.64
C GLY A 29 -6.46 15.64 -7.42
N ASP A 30 -7.45 15.34 -6.57
CA ASP A 30 -7.24 14.56 -5.33
C ASP A 30 -7.15 13.03 -5.59
N GLN A 31 -7.56 12.57 -6.78
CA GLN A 31 -7.46 11.14 -7.12
C GLN A 31 -6.02 10.75 -7.50
N SER A 32 -5.25 11.64 -8.11
CA SER A 32 -3.89 11.35 -8.57
C SER A 32 -2.89 11.22 -7.41
N SER A 33 -3.01 12.05 -6.37
CA SER A 33 -2.20 11.99 -5.15
C SER A 33 -2.47 10.72 -4.35
N ARG A 34 -3.75 10.36 -4.12
CA ARG A 34 -4.13 9.09 -3.46
C ARG A 34 -3.72 7.86 -4.26
N ARG A 35 -3.70 7.94 -5.60
CA ARG A 35 -3.18 6.88 -6.47
C ARG A 35 -1.65 6.76 -6.36
N ALA A 36 -0.93 7.87 -6.26
CA ALA A 36 0.52 7.87 -6.09
C ALA A 36 0.96 7.30 -4.73
N GLU A 37 0.20 7.56 -3.65
CA GLU A 37 0.49 6.96 -2.33
C GLU A 37 0.21 5.46 -2.27
N ARG A 38 -0.84 4.98 -2.96
CA ARG A 38 -1.10 3.53 -3.17
C ARG A 38 -0.07 2.86 -4.09
N GLY A 39 0.70 3.66 -4.81
CA GLY A 39 1.71 3.22 -5.77
C GLY A 39 3.04 2.75 -5.16
N LYS A 40 3.26 2.98 -3.86
CA LYS A 40 4.58 2.77 -3.26
C LYS A 40 4.85 1.28 -2.95
N PRO A 41 6.02 0.74 -3.31
CA PRO A 41 6.42 -0.60 -2.89
C PRO A 41 6.42 -0.70 -1.37
N ARG A 42 5.74 -1.71 -0.83
CA ARG A 42 5.66 -1.92 0.62
C ARG A 42 5.29 -3.35 0.97
N VAL A 43 5.73 -3.77 2.14
CA VAL A 43 5.24 -4.99 2.82
C VAL A 43 4.25 -4.54 3.88
N ALA A 44 2.98 -4.93 3.73
CA ALA A 44 1.92 -4.69 4.70
C ALA A 44 1.65 -5.99 5.47
N VAL A 45 1.95 -5.98 6.76
CA VAL A 45 1.70 -7.10 7.67
C VAL A 45 0.31 -6.91 8.25
N THR A 46 -0.62 -7.78 7.89
CA THR A 46 -1.99 -7.81 8.43
C THR A 46 -2.15 -8.91 9.47
N THR A 47 -3.33 -9.06 10.06
CA THR A 47 -3.63 -10.16 10.99
C THR A 47 -3.58 -11.55 10.34
N GLN A 48 -3.95 -11.66 9.06
CA GLN A 48 -4.13 -12.97 8.40
C GLN A 48 -3.04 -13.29 7.38
N SER A 49 -2.38 -12.27 6.83
CA SER A 49 -1.37 -12.44 5.79
C SER A 49 -0.35 -11.31 5.75
N VAL A 50 0.76 -11.57 5.07
CA VAL A 50 1.75 -10.54 4.71
C VAL A 50 1.57 -10.22 3.24
N MET A 51 1.04 -9.04 2.94
CA MET A 51 0.89 -8.54 1.58
C MET A 51 2.15 -7.79 1.14
N ILE A 52 2.66 -8.13 -0.03
CA ILE A 52 3.82 -7.50 -0.65
C ILE A 52 3.33 -6.81 -1.92
N ARG A 53 3.32 -5.48 -1.90
CA ARG A 53 2.82 -4.66 -3.00
C ARG A 53 3.98 -4.04 -3.74
N ARG A 54 3.99 -4.16 -5.07
CA ARG A 54 4.99 -3.51 -5.93
C ARG A 54 4.38 -3.11 -7.27
N PRO A 55 3.78 -1.91 -7.39
CA PRO A 55 3.28 -1.43 -8.67
C PRO A 55 4.44 -1.25 -9.67
N PRO A 56 4.29 -1.62 -10.95
CA PRO A 56 3.10 -2.16 -11.63
C PRO A 56 2.98 -3.70 -11.59
N ALA A 57 3.84 -4.41 -10.85
CA ALA A 57 3.73 -5.86 -10.71
C ALA A 57 2.49 -6.25 -9.89
N ALA A 58 2.08 -7.52 -10.04
CA ALA A 58 1.03 -8.12 -9.24
C ALA A 58 1.31 -8.01 -7.73
N ASN A 59 0.29 -8.18 -6.90
CA ASN A 59 0.50 -8.28 -5.46
C ASN A 59 0.93 -9.70 -5.12
N ALA A 60 1.92 -9.82 -4.25
CA ALA A 60 2.26 -11.09 -3.63
C ALA A 60 1.69 -11.15 -2.21
N GLU A 61 1.39 -12.36 -1.75
CA GLU A 61 0.85 -12.62 -0.41
C GLU A 61 1.55 -13.84 0.19
N ILE A 62 1.99 -13.72 1.44
CA ILE A 62 2.48 -14.85 2.23
C ILE A 62 1.44 -15.16 3.31
N THR A 63 0.95 -16.39 3.30
CA THR A 63 -0.02 -16.91 4.27
C THR A 63 0.69 -17.65 5.43
N PRO A 64 0.02 -17.84 6.57
CA PRO A 64 0.62 -18.45 7.78
C PRO A 64 1.10 -19.90 7.59
N ASP A 65 0.55 -20.62 6.63
CA ASP A 65 0.97 -21.96 6.22
C ASP A 65 2.24 -21.95 5.34
N GLY A 66 2.80 -20.77 5.03
CA GLY A 66 3.98 -20.62 4.17
C GLY A 66 3.67 -20.69 2.69
N THR A 67 2.40 -20.63 2.30
CA THR A 67 2.04 -20.54 0.89
C THR A 67 2.36 -19.12 0.39
N LEU A 68 3.03 -19.04 -0.76
CA LEU A 68 3.25 -17.79 -1.48
C LEU A 68 2.24 -17.71 -2.62
N LYS A 69 1.46 -16.64 -2.65
CA LYS A 69 0.55 -16.33 -3.75
C LYS A 69 1.03 -15.11 -4.51
N ILE A 70 0.84 -15.08 -5.81
CA ILE A 70 1.00 -13.90 -6.65
C ILE A 70 -0.28 -13.77 -7.47
N ASP A 71 -0.99 -12.64 -7.35
CA ASP A 71 -2.27 -12.41 -8.03
C ASP A 71 -3.30 -13.54 -7.76
N ASP A 72 -3.43 -13.95 -6.49
CA ASP A 72 -4.26 -15.07 -6.03
C ASP A 72 -3.85 -16.47 -6.53
N ILE A 73 -2.79 -16.57 -7.32
CA ILE A 73 -2.23 -17.86 -7.78
C ILE A 73 -1.20 -18.35 -6.76
N ALA A 74 -1.49 -19.48 -6.12
CA ALA A 74 -0.54 -20.16 -5.23
C ALA A 74 0.63 -20.73 -6.02
N LEU A 75 1.85 -20.32 -5.68
CA LEU A 75 3.07 -20.84 -6.26
C LEU A 75 3.54 -22.06 -5.46
N PRO A 76 3.71 -23.23 -6.08
CA PRO A 76 4.24 -24.40 -5.38
C PRO A 76 5.67 -24.11 -4.92
N GLN A 77 5.92 -24.27 -3.63
CA GLN A 77 7.23 -24.10 -3.02
C GLN A 77 7.77 -25.45 -2.57
N ALA A 78 9.08 -25.63 -2.65
CA ALA A 78 9.74 -26.74 -1.99
C ALA A 78 9.55 -26.62 -0.46
N GLU A 79 9.50 -27.74 0.23
CA GLU A 79 9.33 -27.80 1.69
C GLU A 79 10.31 -26.90 2.49
N PRO A 80 11.63 -26.88 2.22
CA PRO A 80 12.54 -25.99 2.94
C PRO A 80 12.20 -24.50 2.72
N THR A 81 11.78 -24.12 1.52
CA THR A 81 11.39 -22.74 1.18
C THR A 81 10.09 -22.35 1.88
N ARG A 82 9.12 -23.28 1.93
CA ARG A 82 7.86 -23.09 2.67
C ARG A 82 8.12 -22.83 4.15
N LEU A 83 9.03 -23.59 4.78
CA LEU A 83 9.42 -23.36 6.17
C LEU A 83 10.05 -21.97 6.37
N LYS A 84 10.91 -21.52 5.46
CA LYS A 84 11.46 -20.15 5.51
C LYS A 84 10.37 -19.07 5.40
N LEU A 85 9.37 -19.27 4.54
CA LEU A 85 8.22 -18.36 4.43
C LEU A 85 7.40 -18.32 5.71
N GLN A 86 7.15 -19.47 6.36
CA GLN A 86 6.48 -19.54 7.66
C GLN A 86 7.28 -18.81 8.75
N LEU A 87 8.61 -19.02 8.80
CA LEU A 87 9.48 -18.34 9.75
C LEU A 87 9.45 -16.83 9.54
N LEU A 88 9.57 -16.36 8.30
CA LEU A 88 9.47 -14.93 7.97
C LEU A 88 8.12 -14.36 8.41
N PHE A 89 7.03 -15.08 8.12
CA PHE A 89 5.68 -14.69 8.54
C PHE A 89 5.62 -14.53 10.06
N GLY A 90 6.10 -15.53 10.82
CA GLY A 90 6.13 -15.48 12.28
C GLY A 90 6.91 -14.27 12.82
N HIS A 91 8.11 -14.01 12.31
CA HIS A 91 8.89 -12.85 12.72
C HIS A 91 8.19 -11.52 12.42
N LEU A 92 7.57 -11.38 11.25
CA LEU A 92 6.82 -10.19 10.88
C LEU A 92 5.58 -9.99 11.75
N GLN A 93 4.86 -11.07 12.09
CA GLN A 93 3.71 -11.01 12.98
C GLN A 93 4.10 -10.60 14.39
N MET A 94 5.19 -11.17 14.94
CA MET A 94 5.68 -10.75 16.26
C MET A 94 6.04 -9.26 16.27
N LEU A 95 6.77 -8.80 15.25
CA LEU A 95 7.14 -7.39 15.13
C LEU A 95 5.92 -6.47 15.02
N ARG A 96 4.90 -6.89 14.28
CA ARG A 96 3.62 -6.18 14.18
C ARG A 96 2.94 -6.08 15.55
N GLN A 97 2.83 -7.19 16.28
CA GLN A 97 2.16 -7.21 17.59
C GLN A 97 2.86 -6.29 18.59
N GLN A 98 4.20 -6.31 18.61
CA GLN A 98 5.00 -5.39 19.44
C GLN A 98 4.72 -3.94 19.06
N ALA A 99 4.79 -3.59 17.78
CA ALA A 99 4.54 -2.22 17.31
C ALA A 99 3.13 -1.73 17.63
N ILE A 100 2.11 -2.59 17.53
CA ILE A 100 0.73 -2.25 17.87
C ILE A 100 0.59 -2.04 19.39
N ALA A 101 1.19 -2.91 20.21
CA ALA A 101 1.18 -2.78 21.65
C ALA A 101 1.84 -1.48 22.12
N ASP A 102 2.97 -1.10 21.51
CA ASP A 102 3.73 0.10 21.87
C ASP A 102 3.04 1.40 21.41
N ALA A 103 2.38 1.38 20.25
CA ALA A 103 1.82 2.58 19.64
C ALA A 103 0.43 2.97 20.17
N GLY A 104 -0.19 2.12 21.00
CA GLY A 104 -1.49 2.38 21.63
C GLY A 104 -2.68 2.42 20.67
N PRO A 105 -3.89 2.74 21.19
CA PRO A 105 -5.12 2.82 20.39
C PRO A 105 -5.07 3.96 19.36
N ASP A 106 -5.52 3.69 18.14
CA ASP A 106 -5.63 4.70 17.09
C ASP A 106 -6.97 4.58 16.34
N PRO A 107 -7.88 5.56 16.50
CA PRO A 107 -9.18 5.53 15.82
C PRO A 107 -9.07 5.66 14.30
N GLY A 108 -7.92 6.13 13.79
CA GLY A 108 -7.66 6.25 12.36
C GLY A 108 -7.06 5.00 11.71
N TYR A 109 -6.77 3.94 12.48
CA TYR A 109 -6.17 2.68 12.02
C TYR A 109 -4.96 2.88 11.08
N LYS A 110 -4.13 3.90 11.33
CA LYS A 110 -2.99 4.22 10.46
C LYS A 110 -1.94 3.12 10.55
N SER A 111 -1.41 2.72 9.40
CA SER A 111 -0.31 1.77 9.34
C SER A 111 0.92 2.29 10.08
N ILE A 112 1.58 1.43 10.86
CA ILE A 112 2.80 1.76 11.61
C ILE A 112 4.00 1.32 10.79
N LYS A 113 4.97 2.20 10.55
CA LYS A 113 6.22 1.83 9.90
C LYS A 113 7.04 0.91 10.83
N LEU A 114 7.46 -0.23 10.32
CA LEU A 114 8.27 -1.21 11.05
C LEU A 114 9.73 -1.12 10.62
N THR A 115 10.64 -1.29 11.57
CA THR A 115 12.06 -1.49 11.30
C THR A 115 12.34 -2.98 11.28
N ALA A 116 12.69 -3.52 10.11
CA ALA A 116 13.00 -4.94 9.96
C ALA A 116 14.22 -5.32 10.81
N THR A 117 14.07 -6.38 11.62
CA THR A 117 15.17 -6.95 12.42
C THR A 117 16.22 -7.62 11.52
N PRO A 118 17.44 -7.87 12.01
CA PRO A 118 18.47 -8.59 11.24
C PRO A 118 17.99 -9.95 10.73
N ASP A 119 17.19 -10.68 11.51
CA ASP A 119 16.62 -11.96 11.10
C ASP A 119 15.63 -11.82 9.94
N ILE A 120 14.76 -10.79 9.98
CA ILE A 120 13.83 -10.51 8.87
C ILE A 120 14.60 -10.13 7.61
N GLN A 121 15.66 -9.31 7.73
CA GLN A 121 16.48 -8.91 6.60
C GLN A 121 17.22 -10.10 5.98
N ARG A 122 17.76 -11.00 6.80
CA ARG A 122 18.42 -12.22 6.35
C ARG A 122 17.43 -13.16 5.65
N LEU A 123 16.30 -13.49 6.29
CA LEU A 123 15.29 -14.38 5.73
C LEU A 123 14.67 -13.84 4.44
N SER A 124 14.37 -12.54 4.39
CA SER A 124 13.87 -11.91 3.15
C SER A 124 14.91 -11.95 2.04
N GLY A 125 16.20 -11.70 2.36
CA GLY A 125 17.29 -11.85 1.40
C GLY A 125 17.43 -13.28 0.85
N GLU A 126 17.39 -14.29 1.71
CA GLU A 126 17.41 -15.70 1.31
C GLU A 126 16.20 -16.05 0.42
N LEU A 127 14.98 -15.66 0.82
CA LEU A 127 13.76 -15.94 0.07
C LEU A 127 13.73 -15.24 -1.29
N LEU A 128 14.26 -14.01 -1.39
CA LEU A 128 14.41 -13.33 -2.67
C LEU A 128 15.33 -14.11 -3.61
N ASN A 129 16.42 -14.69 -3.08
CA ASN A 129 17.36 -15.48 -3.87
C ASN A 129 16.78 -16.85 -4.25
N ASP A 130 16.06 -17.50 -3.34
CA ASP A 130 15.53 -18.87 -3.52
C ASP A 130 14.24 -18.89 -4.38
N ILE A 131 13.50 -17.78 -4.43
CA ILE A 131 12.22 -17.67 -5.15
C ILE A 131 12.34 -16.61 -6.25
N PRO A 132 12.66 -17.00 -7.50
CA PRO A 132 12.82 -16.05 -8.61
C PRO A 132 11.59 -15.12 -8.83
N PRO A 133 10.34 -15.60 -8.70
CA PRO A 133 9.17 -14.73 -8.76
C PRO A 133 9.11 -13.59 -7.72
N LEU A 134 9.87 -13.67 -6.62
CA LEU A 134 9.92 -12.63 -5.60
C LEU A 134 10.96 -11.52 -5.88
N GLN A 135 11.92 -11.73 -6.78
CA GLN A 135 12.94 -10.72 -7.12
C GLN A 135 12.38 -9.33 -7.44
N PRO A 136 11.27 -9.20 -8.21
CA PRO A 136 10.60 -7.93 -8.44
C PRO A 136 10.27 -7.13 -7.17
N TYR A 137 10.05 -7.80 -6.05
CA TYR A 137 9.53 -7.21 -4.82
C TYR A 137 10.61 -6.75 -3.84
N ARG A 138 11.90 -6.89 -4.19
CA ARG A 138 13.04 -6.52 -3.32
C ARG A 138 12.88 -5.15 -2.64
N GLU A 139 12.45 -4.15 -3.39
CA GLU A 139 12.24 -2.78 -2.88
C GLU A 139 11.14 -2.70 -1.82
N SER A 140 10.13 -3.56 -1.90
CA SER A 140 9.00 -3.59 -0.95
C SER A 140 9.47 -3.93 0.47
N PHE A 141 10.48 -4.81 0.60
CA PHE A 141 11.06 -5.19 1.88
C PHE A 141 11.83 -4.05 2.57
N GLY A 142 12.16 -2.98 1.84
CA GLY A 142 12.70 -1.75 2.44
C GLY A 142 11.66 -0.88 3.14
N ASN A 143 10.36 -1.19 2.99
CA ASN A 143 9.25 -0.42 3.54
C ASN A 143 8.21 -1.37 4.16
N VAL A 144 8.54 -1.91 5.33
CA VAL A 144 7.66 -2.79 6.09
C VAL A 144 6.73 -1.97 6.96
N GLN A 145 5.45 -2.32 6.97
CA GLN A 145 4.40 -1.62 7.70
C GLN A 145 3.48 -2.62 8.41
N ALA A 146 3.13 -2.34 9.65
CA ALA A 146 2.10 -3.04 10.41
C ALA A 146 0.75 -2.39 10.14
N GLU A 147 -0.20 -3.17 9.69
CA GLU A 147 -1.60 -2.77 9.58
C GLU A 147 -2.30 -3.03 10.92
N ARG A 148 -3.11 -2.06 11.39
CA ARG A 148 -3.74 -2.07 12.71
C ARG A 148 -5.07 -2.83 12.78
N HIS A 149 -5.57 -3.36 11.66
CA HIS A 149 -6.83 -4.08 11.55
C HIS A 149 -6.71 -5.59 11.77
#